data_AF-A0A239V6V2-F1
#
_entry.id   AF-A0A239V6V2-F1
#
_cell.length_a   1.000
_cell.length_b   1.000
_cell.length_c   1.000
_cell.angle_alpha   90.00
_cell.angle_beta   90.00
_cell.angle_gamma   90.00
#
_symmetry.space_group_name_H-M   'P 1'
#
loop_
_entity.id
_entity.type
_entity.pdbx_description
1 polymer ?
#
loop_
_entity_poly.entity_id
_entity_poly.type
_entity_poly.pdbx_seq_one_letter_code
_entity_poly.pdbx_strand_id
1 'polypeptide(L)'
;MTHHRFAAAVSLTCALALAGCGKSAPSPSPANTSRPASSHASAATSGAATADSTGDAEDLGYVAATIPLNDEIVEAARLALDPRHRASAKVQAAATQIRRTAEVRAAMLTSWRDEWTQNAEQTAAPTKATDPAKSPGKPSAGRHGAASASSSQLSSDEDMGDEERDGADPDDLEGLAAASGTQFDALWLQHMIDLDTTHIDLAENAAETTENPELREFALQAAKQHTQEVRQLRALLTGGPDDSRGAKGKR
;
A
#
# COMPACT_ATOMS: atom_id res chain seq x y z
N MET A 1 -1.37 -37.53 -31.46
CA MET A 1 -1.20 -36.78 -30.19
C MET A 1 -2.57 -36.25 -29.80
N THR A 2 -3.27 -36.98 -28.94
CA THR A 2 -4.64 -36.68 -28.49
C THR A 2 -4.58 -35.82 -27.23
N HIS A 3 -5.06 -34.59 -27.30
CA HIS A 3 -5.18 -33.70 -26.13
C HIS A 3 -6.39 -34.12 -25.29
N HIS A 4 -6.18 -34.51 -24.04
CA HIS A 4 -7.25 -34.70 -23.06
C HIS A 4 -7.45 -33.39 -22.29
N ARG A 5 -8.60 -32.76 -22.48
CA ARG A 5 -9.06 -31.63 -21.66
C ARG A 5 -9.70 -32.20 -20.39
N PHE A 6 -9.01 -32.10 -19.26
CA PHE A 6 -9.60 -32.35 -17.95
C PHE A 6 -10.11 -31.02 -17.40
N ALA A 7 -11.43 -30.83 -17.40
CA ALA A 7 -12.11 -29.82 -16.61
C ALA A 7 -12.40 -30.43 -15.23
N ALA A 8 -11.66 -30.03 -14.21
CA ALA A 8 -11.95 -30.37 -12.82
C ALA A 8 -12.61 -29.15 -12.17
N ALA A 9 -13.94 -29.18 -12.05
CA ALA A 9 -14.69 -28.26 -11.21
C ALA A 9 -14.50 -28.70 -9.75
N VAL A 10 -13.73 -27.93 -8.98
CA VAL A 10 -13.61 -28.14 -7.53
C VAL A 10 -14.59 -27.20 -6.83
N SER A 11 -15.72 -27.76 -6.41
CA SER A 11 -16.69 -27.10 -5.57
C SER A 11 -16.14 -27.01 -4.14
N LEU A 12 -15.74 -25.80 -3.71
CA LEU A 12 -15.26 -25.57 -2.35
C LEU A 12 -16.45 -25.26 -1.43
N THR A 13 -16.98 -26.28 -0.76
CA THR A 13 -17.99 -26.13 0.29
C THR A 13 -17.29 -25.77 1.61
N CYS A 14 -17.37 -24.50 2.01
CA CYS A 14 -16.82 -24.03 3.28
C CYS A 14 -17.87 -24.22 4.39
N ALA A 15 -17.70 -25.24 5.23
CA ALA A 15 -18.49 -25.42 6.43
C ALA A 15 -17.87 -24.61 7.58
N LEU A 16 -18.50 -23.49 7.96
CA LEU A 16 -18.14 -22.75 9.17
C LEU A 16 -18.68 -23.52 10.40
N ALA A 17 -17.77 -24.10 11.19
CA ALA A 17 -18.10 -24.54 12.54
C ALA A 17 -17.95 -23.34 13.50
N LEU A 18 -19.07 -22.74 13.91
CA LEU A 18 -19.11 -21.85 15.06
C LEU A 18 -18.92 -22.69 16.34
N ALA A 19 -17.70 -22.71 16.87
CA ALA A 19 -17.47 -23.08 18.25
C ALA A 19 -17.92 -21.92 19.15
N GLY A 20 -19.21 -21.92 19.51
CA GLY A 20 -19.71 -21.11 20.62
C GLY A 20 -19.19 -21.67 21.94
N CYS A 21 -18.56 -20.83 22.75
CA CYS A 21 -18.26 -21.16 24.14
C CYS A 21 -19.09 -20.29 25.07
N GLY A 22 -19.79 -20.98 25.95
CA GLY A 22 -20.89 -20.50 26.77
C GLY A 22 -20.50 -19.64 27.97
N LYS A 23 -21.52 -18.88 28.35
CA LYS A 23 -21.75 -18.01 29.51
C LYS A 23 -21.40 -18.62 30.88
N SER A 24 -20.81 -17.80 31.76
CA SER A 24 -20.93 -17.94 33.23
C SER A 24 -21.48 -16.64 33.84
N ALA A 25 -22.48 -16.76 34.70
CA ALA A 25 -23.24 -15.66 35.31
C ALA A 25 -22.83 -15.42 36.79
N PRO A 26 -23.03 -14.20 37.34
CA PRO A 26 -23.13 -13.99 38.79
C PRO A 26 -24.59 -13.95 39.29
N SER A 27 -24.77 -14.48 40.51
CA SER A 27 -26.01 -14.64 41.30
C SER A 27 -26.63 -13.34 41.86
N PRO A 28 -27.86 -13.38 42.43
CA PRO A 28 -28.78 -12.24 42.50
C PRO A 28 -28.90 -11.56 43.88
N SER A 29 -29.40 -10.32 43.88
CA SER A 29 -30.28 -9.76 44.93
C SER A 29 -31.07 -8.54 44.43
N PRO A 30 -32.25 -8.24 45.01
CA PRO A 30 -33.30 -7.44 44.37
C PRO A 30 -33.47 -6.03 44.97
N ALA A 31 -33.88 -5.07 44.15
CA ALA A 31 -34.67 -3.91 44.60
C ALA A 31 -35.40 -3.23 43.42
N ASN A 32 -36.73 -3.08 43.60
CA ASN A 32 -37.66 -2.03 43.15
C ASN A 32 -37.06 -0.88 42.29
N THR A 33 -37.70 -0.32 41.26
CA THR A 33 -39.08 0.19 41.19
C THR A 33 -39.40 0.64 39.74
N SER A 34 -40.63 0.41 39.29
CA SER A 34 -41.45 1.19 38.33
C SER A 34 -40.86 1.77 37.02
N ARG A 35 -41.43 1.33 35.87
CA ARG A 35 -41.85 2.21 34.74
C ARG A 35 -42.68 1.43 33.69
N PRO A 36 -43.80 1.96 33.18
CA PRO A 36 -44.52 1.35 32.07
C PRO A 36 -44.07 1.87 30.68
N ALA A 37 -44.06 0.91 29.75
CA ALA A 37 -44.43 0.92 28.33
C ALA A 37 -44.15 2.13 27.41
N SER A 38 -43.34 1.82 26.38
CA SER A 38 -43.62 1.98 24.95
C SER A 38 -43.83 3.39 24.37
N SER A 39 -42.86 3.82 23.55
CA SER A 39 -43.17 4.56 22.32
C SER A 39 -42.26 4.09 21.18
N HIS A 40 -42.96 3.68 20.14
CA HIS A 40 -42.61 3.30 18.79
C HIS A 40 -41.22 3.68 18.26
N ALA A 41 -40.54 2.63 17.80
CA ALA A 41 -39.50 2.67 16.80
C ALA A 41 -40.01 3.35 15.53
N SER A 42 -39.43 4.50 15.19
CA SER A 42 -39.19 4.85 13.80
C SER A 42 -37.80 4.32 13.47
N ALA A 43 -37.74 3.10 12.94
CA ALA A 43 -36.59 2.69 12.17
C ALA A 43 -36.56 3.60 10.94
N ALA A 44 -35.82 4.70 11.04
CA ALA A 44 -35.27 5.30 9.85
C ALA A 44 -34.43 4.19 9.23
N THR A 45 -34.92 3.66 8.12
CA THR A 45 -34.05 3.12 7.09
C THR A 45 -33.16 4.29 6.68
N SER A 46 -32.10 4.54 7.45
CA SER A 46 -30.85 4.91 6.83
C SER A 46 -30.68 3.80 5.81
N GLY A 47 -30.91 4.14 4.53
CA GLY A 47 -30.16 3.46 3.51
C GLY A 47 -28.75 3.54 4.03
N ALA A 48 -28.22 2.40 4.48
CA ALA A 48 -26.80 2.24 4.48
C ALA A 48 -26.47 2.57 3.03
N ALA A 49 -25.99 3.79 2.81
CA ALA A 49 -25.10 4.02 1.70
C ALA A 49 -24.16 2.83 1.84
N THR A 50 -24.24 1.91 0.88
CA THR A 50 -23.06 1.17 0.51
C THR A 50 -22.01 2.27 0.43
N ALA A 51 -21.18 2.38 1.48
CA ALA A 51 -20.06 3.31 1.46
C ALA A 51 -19.33 2.84 0.23
N ASP A 52 -19.51 3.60 -0.84
CA ASP A 52 -19.16 3.13 -2.16
C ASP A 52 -17.65 2.94 -2.05
N SER A 53 -17.17 1.71 -2.17
CA SER A 53 -15.76 1.34 -2.05
C SER A 53 -14.95 1.89 -3.23
N THR A 54 -15.39 3.02 -3.80
CA THR A 54 -14.88 3.70 -4.96
C THR A 54 -13.74 4.58 -4.51
N GLY A 55 -12.55 4.38 -5.08
CA GLY A 55 -11.45 5.30 -4.89
C GLY A 55 -11.65 6.58 -5.69
N ASP A 56 -11.49 7.72 -5.04
CA ASP A 56 -11.46 9.02 -5.72
C ASP A 56 -10.08 9.31 -6.33
N ALA A 57 -9.88 10.53 -6.83
CA ALA A 57 -8.61 10.94 -7.43
C ALA A 57 -7.44 10.99 -6.43
N GLU A 58 -7.71 11.29 -5.15
CA GLU A 58 -6.70 11.32 -4.09
C GLU A 58 -6.30 9.88 -3.70
N ASP A 59 -7.28 8.99 -3.59
CA ASP A 59 -7.08 7.57 -3.35
C ASP A 59 -6.26 6.91 -4.46
N LEU A 60 -6.56 7.23 -5.72
CA LEU A 60 -5.76 6.80 -6.88
C LEU A 60 -4.34 7.36 -6.84
N GLY A 61 -4.16 8.59 -6.32
CA GLY A 61 -2.85 9.19 -6.10
C GLY A 61 -2.02 8.41 -5.08
N TYR A 62 -2.61 8.07 -3.93
CA TYR A 62 -1.96 7.22 -2.92
C TYR A 62 -1.58 5.84 -3.50
N VAL A 63 -2.51 5.18 -4.18
CA VAL A 63 -2.27 3.87 -4.79
C VAL A 63 -1.15 3.93 -5.84
N ALA A 64 -1.19 4.93 -6.71
CA ALA A 64 -0.18 5.12 -7.76
C ALA A 64 1.23 5.38 -7.19
N ALA A 65 1.33 6.12 -6.09
CA ALA A 65 2.60 6.38 -5.40
C ALA A 65 3.11 5.14 -4.62
N THR A 66 2.22 4.36 -4.03
CA THR A 66 2.60 3.31 -3.06
C THR A 66 2.93 1.97 -3.72
N ILE A 67 2.42 1.70 -4.93
CA ILE A 67 2.80 0.50 -5.70
C ILE A 67 4.31 0.46 -6.02
N PRO A 68 4.90 1.48 -6.69
CA PRO A 68 6.33 1.44 -7.01
C PRO A 68 7.19 1.43 -5.74
N LEU A 69 6.74 2.06 -4.65
CA LEU A 69 7.44 2.04 -3.37
C LEU A 69 7.50 0.63 -2.75
N ASN A 70 6.40 -0.14 -2.81
CA ASN A 70 6.43 -1.56 -2.41
C ASN A 70 7.32 -2.39 -3.35
N ASP A 71 7.32 -2.12 -4.65
CA ASP A 71 8.18 -2.84 -5.60
C ASP A 71 9.68 -2.59 -5.29
N GLU A 72 10.04 -1.36 -4.92
CA GLU A 72 11.41 -1.02 -4.48
C GLU A 72 11.80 -1.76 -3.20
N ILE A 73 10.91 -1.82 -2.20
CA ILE A 73 11.10 -2.65 -0.99
C ILE A 73 11.37 -4.12 -1.37
N VAL A 74 10.61 -4.65 -2.34
CA VAL A 74 10.75 -6.03 -2.80
C VAL A 74 12.10 -6.25 -3.48
N GLU A 75 12.55 -5.30 -4.31
CA GLU A 75 13.86 -5.38 -4.97
C GLU A 75 15.03 -5.23 -3.98
N ALA A 76 14.96 -4.27 -3.06
CA ALA A 76 15.95 -4.12 -1.99
C ALA A 76 16.03 -5.40 -1.15
N ALA A 77 14.90 -6.03 -0.82
CA ALA A 77 14.89 -7.30 -0.11
C ALA A 77 15.50 -8.45 -0.94
N ARG A 78 15.36 -8.44 -2.27
CA ARG A 78 16.02 -9.43 -3.15
C ARG A 78 17.54 -9.27 -3.16
N LEU A 79 18.06 -8.03 -3.14
CA LEU A 79 19.50 -7.78 -2.98
C LEU A 79 20.02 -8.39 -1.67
N ALA A 80 19.35 -8.17 -0.55
CA ALA A 80 19.77 -8.75 0.74
C ALA A 80 19.74 -10.29 0.78
N LEU A 81 18.93 -10.92 -0.07
CA LEU A 81 18.83 -12.37 -0.17
C LEU A 81 19.77 -12.98 -1.22
N ASP A 82 20.44 -12.15 -2.02
CA ASP A 82 21.42 -12.62 -2.97
C ASP A 82 22.75 -12.95 -2.28
N PRO A 83 23.28 -14.18 -2.42
CA PRO A 83 24.53 -14.59 -1.79
C PRO A 83 25.74 -13.72 -2.11
N ARG A 84 25.71 -12.95 -3.21
CA ARG A 84 26.79 -12.04 -3.63
C ARG A 84 27.02 -10.92 -2.61
N HIS A 85 25.97 -10.40 -2.00
CA HIS A 85 26.07 -9.32 -1.01
C HIS A 85 26.47 -9.82 0.38
N ARG A 86 26.41 -11.13 0.63
CA ARG A 86 26.84 -11.74 1.91
C ARG A 86 26.20 -11.07 3.14
N ALA A 87 24.93 -10.66 3.03
CA ALA A 87 24.19 -10.07 4.12
C ALA A 87 24.15 -11.01 5.34
N SER A 88 24.09 -10.48 6.56
CA SER A 88 24.00 -11.31 7.75
C SER A 88 22.68 -12.10 7.81
N ALA A 89 22.69 -13.21 8.57
CA ALA A 89 21.49 -14.02 8.76
C ALA A 89 20.31 -13.22 9.36
N LYS A 90 20.60 -12.22 10.21
CA LYS A 90 19.58 -11.33 10.79
C LYS A 90 18.95 -10.45 9.69
N VAL A 91 19.76 -9.87 8.80
CA VAL A 91 19.30 -9.07 7.66
C VAL A 91 18.52 -9.93 6.65
N GLN A 92 19.00 -11.12 6.30
CA GLN A 92 18.29 -12.04 5.42
C GLN A 92 16.91 -12.46 5.97
N ALA A 93 16.81 -12.67 7.29
CA ALA A 93 15.55 -12.99 7.94
C ALA A 93 14.55 -11.81 7.85
N ALA A 94 15.02 -10.59 8.12
CA ALA A 94 14.21 -9.38 7.98
C ALA A 94 13.75 -9.18 6.52
N ALA A 95 14.68 -9.26 5.56
CA ALA A 95 14.39 -9.13 4.13
C ALA A 95 13.34 -10.14 3.64
N THR A 96 13.42 -11.39 4.10
CA THR A 96 12.44 -12.43 3.76
C THR A 96 11.03 -12.07 4.22
N GLN A 97 10.90 -11.55 5.45
CA GLN A 97 9.62 -11.17 6.02
C GLN A 97 9.04 -9.94 5.30
N ILE A 98 9.84 -8.87 5.19
CA ILE A 98 9.39 -7.59 4.62
C ILE A 98 8.98 -7.78 3.14
N ARG A 99 9.77 -8.53 2.36
CA ARG A 99 9.44 -8.82 0.95
C ARG A 99 8.05 -9.42 0.79
N ARG A 100 7.71 -10.43 1.60
CA ARG A 100 6.40 -11.11 1.49
C ARG A 100 5.26 -10.15 1.73
N THR A 101 5.39 -9.29 2.73
CA THR A 101 4.30 -8.36 3.06
C THR A 101 4.20 -7.24 2.03
N ALA A 102 5.32 -6.75 1.51
CA ALA A 102 5.34 -5.77 0.43
C ALA A 102 4.70 -6.34 -0.86
N GLU A 103 5.00 -7.59 -1.23
CA GLU A 103 4.37 -8.28 -2.36
C GLU A 103 2.85 -8.38 -2.20
N VAL A 104 2.36 -8.72 -0.99
CA VAL A 104 0.91 -8.78 -0.71
C VAL A 104 0.26 -7.39 -0.82
N ARG A 105 0.89 -6.34 -0.28
CA ARG A 105 0.36 -4.97 -0.37
C ARG A 105 0.34 -4.46 -1.80
N ALA A 106 1.42 -4.65 -2.57
CA ALA A 106 1.50 -4.24 -3.96
C ALA A 106 0.39 -4.88 -4.82
N ALA A 107 0.14 -6.18 -4.60
CA ALA A 107 -0.93 -6.91 -5.28
C ALA A 107 -2.32 -6.35 -4.95
N MET A 108 -2.58 -6.05 -3.67
CA MET A 108 -3.88 -5.50 -3.26
C MET A 108 -4.11 -4.08 -3.80
N LEU A 109 -3.09 -3.21 -3.68
CA LEU A 109 -3.13 -1.86 -4.23
C LEU A 109 -3.35 -1.87 -5.75
N THR A 110 -2.69 -2.79 -6.46
CA THR A 110 -2.91 -2.98 -7.90
C THR A 110 -4.36 -3.39 -8.20
N SER A 111 -4.92 -4.32 -7.42
CA SER A 111 -6.32 -4.73 -7.59
C SER A 111 -7.29 -3.56 -7.41
N TRP A 112 -7.10 -2.73 -6.38
CA TRP A 112 -7.93 -1.54 -6.16
C TRP A 112 -7.79 -0.51 -7.27
N ARG A 113 -6.56 -0.22 -7.73
CA ARG A 113 -6.33 0.69 -8.87
C ARG A 113 -7.13 0.25 -10.08
N ASP A 114 -7.05 -1.04 -10.43
CA ASP A 114 -7.67 -1.58 -11.63
C ASP A 114 -9.20 -1.55 -11.51
N GLU A 115 -9.75 -1.90 -10.34
CA GLU A 115 -11.18 -1.83 -10.05
C GLU A 115 -11.72 -0.40 -10.13
N TRP A 116 -11.09 0.55 -9.41
CA TRP A 116 -11.54 1.94 -9.37
C TRP A 116 -11.46 2.62 -10.72
N THR A 117 -10.41 2.33 -11.51
CA THR A 117 -10.28 2.85 -12.87
C THR A 117 -11.39 2.32 -13.78
N GLN A 118 -11.71 1.02 -13.71
CA GLN A 118 -12.80 0.44 -14.50
C GLN A 118 -14.18 1.03 -14.11
N ASN A 119 -14.42 1.23 -12.82
CA ASN A 119 -15.67 1.83 -12.34
C ASN A 119 -15.81 3.28 -12.83
N ALA A 120 -14.71 4.05 -12.86
CA ALA A 120 -14.69 5.40 -13.41
C ALA A 120 -14.98 5.42 -14.93
N GLU A 121 -14.44 4.48 -15.70
CA GLU A 121 -14.73 4.37 -17.14
C GLU A 121 -16.19 3.98 -17.43
N GLN A 122 -16.76 3.08 -16.62
CA GLN A 122 -18.15 2.64 -16.76
C GLN A 122 -19.16 3.75 -16.45
N THR A 123 -18.85 4.61 -15.48
CA THR A 123 -19.68 5.79 -15.14
C THR A 123 -19.53 6.91 -16.17
N ALA A 124 -18.39 7.01 -16.86
CA ALA A 124 -18.14 7.96 -17.93
C ALA A 124 -18.69 7.53 -19.31
N ALA A 125 -19.03 6.25 -19.49
CA ALA A 125 -19.57 5.75 -20.76
C ALA A 125 -20.92 6.41 -21.07
N PRO A 126 -21.11 7.02 -22.26
CA PRO A 126 -22.37 7.67 -22.59
C PRO A 126 -23.48 6.61 -22.63
N THR A 127 -24.58 6.90 -21.91
CA THR A 127 -25.85 6.18 -22.08
C THR A 127 -26.11 6.05 -23.58
N LYS A 128 -26.13 4.80 -24.07
CA LYS A 128 -26.44 4.50 -25.46
C LYS A 128 -27.82 5.08 -25.74
N ALA A 129 -27.86 6.27 -26.35
CA ALA A 129 -29.07 6.92 -26.78
C ALA A 129 -29.83 5.97 -27.71
N THR A 130 -31.02 5.56 -27.26
CA THR A 130 -32.01 4.93 -28.10
C THR A 130 -32.50 5.93 -29.15
N ASP A 131 -32.23 5.54 -30.40
CA ASP A 131 -33.02 5.69 -31.62
C ASP A 131 -32.78 6.82 -32.64
N PRO A 132 -32.99 6.51 -33.95
CA PRO A 132 -32.32 7.13 -35.07
C PRO A 132 -33.26 8.01 -35.91
N ALA A 133 -32.86 9.25 -36.23
CA ALA A 133 -33.51 10.04 -37.27
C ALA A 133 -32.57 11.10 -37.88
N LYS A 134 -31.95 10.71 -39.00
CA LYS A 134 -31.96 11.40 -40.31
C LYS A 134 -32.13 12.94 -40.31
N SER A 135 -31.10 13.68 -40.70
CA SER A 135 -31.02 14.30 -42.04
C SER A 135 -29.67 15.02 -42.29
N PRO A 136 -29.21 15.17 -43.56
CA PRO A 136 -27.88 15.65 -43.91
C PRO A 136 -27.84 17.16 -44.21
N GLY A 137 -26.74 17.82 -43.85
CA GLY A 137 -26.43 19.22 -44.19
C GLY A 137 -24.93 19.42 -44.42
N LYS A 138 -24.61 20.13 -45.51
CA LYS A 138 -23.32 20.22 -46.26
C LYS A 138 -22.07 20.73 -45.51
N PRO A 139 -20.87 20.54 -46.10
CA PRO A 139 -19.59 20.96 -45.53
C PRO A 139 -19.27 22.43 -45.84
N SER A 140 -18.59 23.10 -44.91
CA SER A 140 -17.87 24.35 -45.17
C SER A 140 -16.41 24.21 -44.80
N ALA A 141 -15.57 24.47 -45.79
CA ALA A 141 -14.12 24.57 -45.69
C ALA A 141 -13.72 25.82 -44.88
N GLY A 142 -12.68 25.69 -44.09
CA GLY A 142 -12.01 26.78 -43.40
C GLY A 142 -10.60 26.35 -43.01
N ARG A 143 -9.64 26.62 -43.88
CA ARG A 143 -8.21 26.34 -43.73
C ARG A 143 -7.50 27.62 -43.31
N HIS A 144 -6.94 27.69 -42.10
CA HIS A 144 -5.79 28.52 -41.70
C HIS A 144 -5.26 27.87 -40.41
N GLY A 145 -3.99 27.63 -40.13
CA GLY A 145 -2.72 28.08 -40.68
C GLY A 145 -1.70 27.79 -39.57
N ALA A 146 -0.54 27.25 -39.94
CA ALA A 146 0.52 26.90 -39.01
C ALA A 146 1.08 28.12 -38.26
N ALA A 147 1.44 27.94 -37.00
CA ALA A 147 2.53 28.68 -36.36
C ALA A 147 3.15 27.81 -35.26
N SER A 148 4.34 27.33 -35.58
CA SER A 148 5.37 26.89 -34.65
C SER A 148 6.05 28.14 -34.06
N ALA A 149 6.16 28.22 -32.74
CA ALA A 149 7.14 28.98 -31.94
C ALA A 149 6.87 28.59 -30.47
N SER A 150 7.66 27.73 -29.83
CA SER A 150 9.00 27.94 -29.26
C SER A 150 9.01 28.76 -27.97
N SER A 151 9.81 28.25 -27.01
CA SER A 151 10.32 28.87 -25.76
C SER A 151 9.31 28.86 -24.61
N SER A 152 9.59 28.28 -23.44
CA SER A 152 10.80 28.43 -22.62
C SER A 152 11.00 27.15 -21.78
N GLN A 153 12.09 26.38 -21.91
CA GLN A 153 13.36 26.58 -21.19
C GLN A 153 13.31 27.67 -20.11
N LEU A 154 13.00 27.23 -18.89
CA LEU A 154 13.45 27.89 -17.67
C LEU A 154 14.32 26.88 -16.95
N SER A 155 15.62 27.00 -17.19
CA SER A 155 16.65 26.65 -16.24
C SER A 155 16.46 27.57 -15.05
N SER A 156 16.09 26.99 -13.91
CA SER A 156 16.35 27.59 -12.61
C SER A 156 17.32 26.67 -11.93
N ASP A 157 18.60 26.92 -12.21
CA ASP A 157 19.71 26.57 -11.32
C ASP A 157 19.47 27.30 -9.99
N GLU A 158 18.61 26.72 -9.15
CA GLU A 158 18.53 27.08 -7.74
C GLU A 158 19.53 26.21 -6.99
N ASP A 159 20.75 26.75 -6.99
CA ASP A 159 21.80 26.62 -5.98
C ASP A 159 21.17 26.56 -4.56
N MET A 160 20.79 25.35 -4.15
CA MET A 160 20.48 25.00 -2.77
C MET A 160 21.75 24.40 -2.19
N GLY A 161 22.29 25.10 -1.20
CA GLY A 161 23.63 24.93 -0.70
C GLY A 161 23.98 23.51 -0.27
N ASP A 162 25.27 23.23 -0.44
CA ASP A 162 26.08 22.27 0.33
C ASP A 162 25.75 22.39 1.83
N GLU A 163 24.72 21.67 2.27
CA GLU A 163 24.72 21.05 3.59
C GLU A 163 25.06 19.58 3.35
N GLU A 164 26.24 19.19 3.81
CA GLU A 164 26.75 17.82 3.85
C GLU A 164 25.72 16.88 4.49
N ARG A 165 24.78 16.36 3.70
CA ARG A 165 24.11 15.11 3.97
C ARG A 165 24.97 14.02 3.34
N ASP A 166 25.99 13.60 4.08
CA ASP A 166 26.61 12.29 3.89
C ASP A 166 25.50 11.23 4.05
N GLY A 167 24.87 10.83 2.95
CA GLY A 167 23.83 9.81 3.00
C GLY A 167 22.78 9.94 1.90
N ALA A 168 23.10 9.28 0.79
CA ALA A 168 22.17 8.47 0.00
C ALA A 168 21.03 9.21 -0.74
N ASP A 169 21.27 9.46 -2.03
CA ASP A 169 20.31 9.74 -3.10
C ASP A 169 21.04 9.43 -4.44
N PRO A 170 20.39 9.48 -5.60
CA PRO A 170 19.90 8.40 -6.49
C PRO A 170 20.85 7.23 -6.85
N ASP A 171 22.07 7.18 -6.30
CA ASP A 171 23.04 6.08 -6.33
C ASP A 171 22.73 4.99 -5.29
N ASP A 172 21.56 4.99 -4.65
CA ASP A 172 21.32 4.19 -3.45
C ASP A 172 21.27 2.69 -3.69
N LEU A 173 20.45 2.24 -4.64
CA LEU A 173 20.45 0.82 -4.99
C LEU A 173 21.75 0.39 -5.69
N GLU A 174 22.44 1.30 -6.39
CA GLU A 174 23.75 1.01 -7.01
C GLU A 174 24.87 0.88 -5.96
N GLY A 175 24.87 1.77 -4.96
CA GLY A 175 25.75 1.73 -3.79
C GLY A 175 25.49 0.51 -2.91
N LEU A 176 24.22 0.16 -2.69
CA LEU A 176 23.84 -1.12 -2.08
C LEU A 176 24.35 -2.30 -2.93
N ALA A 177 24.20 -2.25 -4.25
CA ALA A 177 24.63 -3.32 -5.14
C ALA A 177 26.15 -3.51 -5.18
N ALA A 178 26.93 -2.46 -4.92
CA ALA A 178 28.39 -2.54 -4.83
C ALA A 178 28.87 -3.05 -3.46
N ALA A 179 28.06 -2.93 -2.41
CA ALA A 179 28.42 -3.29 -1.05
C ALA A 179 28.30 -4.80 -0.77
N SER A 180 29.06 -5.28 0.22
CA SER A 180 28.91 -6.64 0.77
C SER A 180 29.21 -6.71 2.26
N GLY A 181 28.77 -7.79 2.91
CA GLY A 181 29.02 -8.06 4.33
C GLY A 181 28.41 -7.00 5.25
N THR A 182 29.15 -6.61 6.29
CA THR A 182 28.64 -5.66 7.31
C THR A 182 28.37 -4.26 6.74
N GLN A 183 29.09 -3.84 5.70
CA GLN A 183 28.82 -2.57 5.04
C GLN A 183 27.48 -2.61 4.28
N PHE A 184 27.22 -3.72 3.58
CA PHE A 184 25.93 -3.94 2.93
C PHE A 184 24.81 -3.94 3.95
N ASP A 185 24.95 -4.66 5.08
CA ASP A 185 23.94 -4.70 6.12
C ASP A 185 23.57 -3.29 6.61
N ALA A 186 24.55 -2.43 6.87
CA ALA A 186 24.30 -1.07 7.34
C ALA A 186 23.57 -0.20 6.29
N LEU A 187 24.03 -0.23 5.04
CA LEU A 187 23.41 0.52 3.94
C LEU A 187 21.99 0.03 3.66
N TRP A 188 21.79 -1.29 3.63
CA TRP A 188 20.48 -1.89 3.42
C TRP A 188 19.50 -1.55 4.54
N LEU A 189 19.93 -1.64 5.80
CA LEU A 189 19.08 -1.29 6.94
C LEU A 189 18.67 0.19 6.91
N GLN A 190 19.60 1.09 6.57
CA GLN A 190 19.30 2.51 6.46
C GLN A 190 18.29 2.78 5.33
N HIS A 191 18.55 2.28 4.13
CA HIS A 191 17.67 2.44 2.98
C HIS A 191 16.25 1.90 3.24
N MET A 192 16.13 0.73 3.88
CA MET A 192 14.82 0.16 4.24
C MET A 192 14.09 1.00 5.30
N ILE A 193 14.80 1.63 6.25
CA ILE A 193 14.20 2.56 7.22
C ILE A 193 13.63 3.79 6.51
N ASP A 194 14.34 4.31 5.51
CA ASP A 194 13.92 5.49 4.75
C ASP A 194 12.68 5.17 3.91
N LEU A 195 12.66 4.03 3.19
CA LEU A 195 11.49 3.54 2.47
C LEU A 195 10.27 3.35 3.39
N ASP A 196 10.45 2.69 4.55
CA ASP A 196 9.36 2.49 5.50
C ASP A 196 8.85 3.83 6.09
N THR A 197 9.72 4.83 6.26
CA THR A 197 9.33 6.15 6.77
C THR A 197 8.48 6.88 5.74
N THR A 198 8.87 6.88 4.45
CA THR A 198 8.04 7.43 3.38
C THR A 198 6.67 6.74 3.30
N HIS A 199 6.64 5.43 3.51
CA HIS A 199 5.38 4.68 3.57
C HIS A 199 4.48 5.09 4.73
N ILE A 200 5.05 5.35 5.92
CA ILE A 200 4.28 5.83 7.09
C ILE A 200 3.64 7.17 6.75
N ASP A 201 4.40 8.12 6.22
CA ASP A 201 3.91 9.46 5.89
C ASP A 201 2.76 9.41 4.87
N LEU A 202 2.94 8.64 3.78
CA LEU A 202 1.90 8.45 2.76
C LEU A 202 0.64 7.79 3.32
N ALA A 203 0.80 6.76 4.16
CA ALA A 203 -0.31 6.01 4.72
C ALA A 203 -1.07 6.81 5.79
N GLU A 204 -0.39 7.58 6.63
CA GLU A 204 -1.04 8.48 7.60
C GLU A 204 -1.83 9.56 6.87
N ASN A 205 -1.26 10.21 5.85
CA ASN A 205 -1.97 11.19 5.04
C ASN A 205 -3.23 10.57 4.37
N ALA A 206 -3.08 9.42 3.71
CA ALA A 206 -4.22 8.75 3.08
C ALA A 206 -5.31 8.36 4.09
N ALA A 207 -4.92 7.87 5.28
CA ALA A 207 -5.86 7.54 6.35
C ALA A 207 -6.62 8.77 6.88
N GLU A 208 -6.06 9.98 6.76
CA GLU A 208 -6.73 11.22 7.15
C GLU A 208 -7.70 11.70 6.07
N THR A 209 -7.27 11.72 4.80
CA THR A 209 -7.98 12.38 3.70
C THR A 209 -9.04 11.52 3.04
N THR A 210 -8.84 10.20 2.93
CA THR A 210 -9.71 9.32 2.13
C THR A 210 -11.15 9.25 2.67
N GLU A 211 -12.14 9.35 1.79
CA GLU A 211 -13.54 9.04 2.16
C GLU A 211 -13.84 7.53 2.13
N ASN A 212 -12.95 6.72 1.53
CA ASN A 212 -13.11 5.27 1.42
C ASN A 212 -12.74 4.57 2.74
N PRO A 213 -13.71 3.94 3.45
CA PRO A 213 -13.44 3.33 4.75
C PRO A 213 -12.50 2.11 4.66
N GLU A 214 -12.52 1.37 3.55
CA GLU A 214 -11.62 0.22 3.35
C GLU A 214 -10.18 0.70 3.15
N LEU A 215 -9.98 1.75 2.35
CA LEU A 215 -8.65 2.37 2.19
C LEU A 215 -8.14 2.95 3.51
N ARG A 216 -9.02 3.62 4.28
CA ARG A 216 -8.67 4.17 5.60
C ARG A 216 -8.16 3.09 6.55
N GLU A 217 -8.88 1.98 6.66
CA GLU A 217 -8.46 0.86 7.51
C GLU A 217 -7.13 0.25 7.04
N PHE A 218 -6.99 0.05 5.74
CA PHE A 218 -5.74 -0.45 5.17
C PHE A 218 -4.56 0.48 5.45
N ALA A 219 -4.72 1.78 5.23
CA ALA A 219 -3.66 2.77 5.41
C ALA A 219 -3.21 2.84 6.89
N LEU A 220 -4.14 2.83 7.84
CA LEU A 220 -3.81 2.75 9.28
C LEU A 220 -3.04 1.47 9.63
N GLN A 221 -3.46 0.33 9.08
CA GLN A 221 -2.77 -0.93 9.31
C GLN A 221 -1.37 -0.95 8.66
N ALA A 222 -1.22 -0.35 7.48
CA ALA A 222 0.06 -0.21 6.79
C ALA A 222 1.03 0.67 7.61
N ALA A 223 0.60 1.87 8.04
CA ALA A 223 1.41 2.77 8.88
C ALA A 223 1.89 2.06 10.16
N LYS A 224 0.98 1.34 10.83
CA LYS A 224 1.30 0.55 12.02
C LYS A 224 2.32 -0.56 11.75
N GLN A 225 2.25 -1.21 10.59
CA GLN A 225 3.20 -2.27 10.24
C GLN A 225 4.58 -1.69 9.90
N HIS A 226 4.65 -0.65 9.07
CA HIS A 226 5.92 0.01 8.75
C HIS A 226 6.59 0.58 10.00
N THR A 227 5.82 1.12 10.95
CA THR A 227 6.39 1.57 12.24
C THR A 227 7.02 0.41 13.03
N GLN A 228 6.48 -0.81 12.93
CA GLN A 228 7.09 -2.00 13.54
C GLN A 228 8.38 -2.41 12.81
N GLU A 229 8.37 -2.36 11.47
CA GLU A 229 9.52 -2.67 10.62
C GLU A 229 10.68 -1.68 10.90
N VAL A 230 10.42 -0.37 10.93
CA VAL A 230 11.42 0.66 11.33
C VAL A 230 12.04 0.36 12.69
N ARG A 231 11.22 -0.02 13.70
CA ARG A 231 11.75 -0.37 15.03
C ARG A 231 12.67 -1.60 14.98
N GLN A 232 12.27 -2.63 14.23
CA GLN A 232 13.08 -3.83 14.04
C GLN A 232 14.40 -3.50 13.32
N LEU A 233 14.34 -2.74 12.22
CA LEU A 233 15.50 -2.38 11.42
C LEU A 233 16.50 -1.51 12.20
N ARG A 234 16.01 -0.51 12.97
CA ARG A 234 16.86 0.30 13.87
C ARG A 234 17.52 -0.53 14.96
N ALA A 235 16.83 -1.54 15.50
CA ALA A 235 17.42 -2.45 16.48
C ALA A 235 18.53 -3.32 15.87
N LEU A 236 18.40 -3.72 14.60
CA LEU A 236 19.45 -4.42 13.86
C LEU A 236 20.64 -3.50 13.57
N LEU A 237 20.40 -2.24 13.18
CA LEU A 237 21.45 -1.27 12.83
C LEU A 237 22.34 -0.91 14.03
N THR A 238 21.75 -0.84 15.22
CA THR A 238 22.47 -0.55 16.48
C THR A 238 23.12 -1.79 17.11
N GLY A 239 23.04 -2.96 16.46
CA GLY A 239 23.64 -4.23 16.91
C GLY A 239 22.88 -4.97 18.00
N GLY A 240 21.78 -4.40 18.54
CA GLY A 240 21.05 -4.94 19.69
C GLY A 240 21.94 -5.22 20.93
N PRO A 241 21.36 -5.56 22.09
CA PRO A 241 22.14 -5.83 23.29
C PRO A 241 23.00 -7.12 23.26
N ASP A 242 23.07 -7.86 22.14
CA ASP A 242 23.73 -9.18 22.09
C ASP A 242 25.10 -9.21 21.40
N ASP A 243 25.40 -8.28 20.48
CA ASP A 243 26.65 -8.33 19.69
C ASP A 243 27.88 -7.73 20.42
N SER A 244 27.70 -7.12 21.60
CA SER A 244 28.80 -6.53 22.38
C SER A 244 29.51 -7.49 23.35
N ARG A 245 29.08 -8.76 23.45
CA ARG A 245 29.71 -9.76 24.34
C ARG A 245 30.84 -10.60 23.71
N GLY A 246 31.09 -10.47 22.41
CA GLY A 246 32.13 -11.26 21.71
C GLY A 246 33.55 -10.69 21.73
N ALA A 247 33.72 -9.40 22.05
CA ALA A 247 34.99 -8.69 21.82
C ALA A 247 35.92 -8.56 23.04
N LYS A 248 35.57 -9.11 24.21
CA LYS A 248 36.42 -9.06 25.41
C LYS A 248 36.78 -10.45 25.91
N GLY A 249 37.85 -11.02 25.35
CA GLY A 249 38.40 -12.26 25.88
C GLY A 249 39.48 -12.88 25.01
N LYS A 250 40.61 -12.19 24.85
CA LYS A 250 41.93 -12.78 24.52
C LYS A 250 43.00 -11.69 24.54
N ARG A 251 43.53 -11.40 25.74
CA ARG A 251 44.91 -10.98 25.95
C ARG A 251 45.37 -11.56 27.28
#